data_AF-A0A7V3T3X6-F1
#
_entry.id   AF-A0A7V3T3X6-F1
#
_cell.length_a   1.000
_cell.length_b   1.000
_cell.length_c   1.000
_cell.angle_alpha   90.00
_cell.angle_beta   90.00
_cell.angle_gamma   90.00
#
_symmetry.space_group_name_H-M   'P 1'
#
loop_
_entity.id
_entity.type
_entity.pdbx_description
1 polymer ?
#
loop_
_entity_poly.entity_id
_entity_poly.type
_entity_poly.pdbx_seq_one_letter_code
_entity_poly.pdbx_strand_id
1 'polypeptide(L)'
;MSNPRQLECRGNRVGRQARARLGLGMAIGLWVAGAAWPAWAAVQPTSTNTATAAKTEAPATRPRDLYNLGTAQLRAGKLRDAEAWLQSAVASQDRRVQRLALYNLGHVRVRQGLEALQQAPDARAAAARGQRACALADRAIQLADEALQREELEALVAAYINGRGARKQLREATEAVKRALEEHSAVLLRWQRASGDFK
;
A
#
# COMPACT_ATOMS: atom_id res chain seq x y z
N MET A 1 -28.72 -6.48 25.96
CA MET A 1 -28.55 -7.38 24.79
C MET A 1 -29.07 -6.64 23.57
N SER A 2 -28.18 -6.00 22.81
CA SER A 2 -28.56 -5.09 21.71
C SER A 2 -28.48 -5.81 20.37
N ASN A 3 -29.58 -5.74 19.62
CA ASN A 3 -29.84 -6.49 18.39
C ASN A 3 -29.13 -5.85 17.17
N PRO A 4 -28.21 -6.54 16.46
CA PRO A 4 -27.52 -6.01 15.28
C PRO A 4 -28.29 -6.32 13.99
N ARG A 5 -29.53 -5.84 13.87
CA ARG A 5 -30.29 -5.83 12.62
C ARG A 5 -30.71 -4.40 12.28
N GLN A 6 -29.78 -3.62 11.75
CA GLN A 6 -30.09 -2.31 11.22
C GLN A 6 -29.27 -2.05 9.94
N LEU A 7 -30.02 -1.86 8.85
CA LEU A 7 -29.73 -1.01 7.69
C LEU A 7 -28.77 -1.58 6.65
N GLU A 8 -29.26 -2.63 5.99
CA GLU A 8 -28.90 -2.97 4.63
C GLU A 8 -29.32 -1.81 3.71
N CYS A 9 -28.38 -0.95 3.30
CA CYS A 9 -28.60 0.01 2.23
C CYS A 9 -28.92 -0.78 0.95
N ARG A 10 -30.19 -0.87 0.61
CA ARG A 10 -30.71 -1.60 -0.55
C ARG A 10 -30.33 -0.87 -1.85
N GLY A 11 -29.10 -1.07 -2.30
CA GLY A 11 -28.55 -0.48 -3.53
C GLY A 11 -28.98 -1.26 -4.77
N ASN A 12 -29.98 -0.75 -5.48
CA ASN A 12 -30.45 -1.25 -6.76
C ASN A 12 -29.38 -1.02 -7.85
N ARG A 13 -28.92 -2.09 -8.50
CA ARG A 13 -27.84 -2.08 -9.51
C ARG A 13 -28.42 -1.74 -10.89
N VAL A 14 -28.21 -0.51 -11.36
CA VAL A 14 -28.35 -0.15 -12.78
C VAL A 14 -26.97 0.21 -13.31
N GLY A 15 -26.53 -0.57 -14.30
CA GLY A 15 -25.18 -0.54 -14.84
C GLY A 15 -24.83 0.73 -15.60
N ARG A 16 -23.53 0.83 -15.92
CA ARG A 16 -23.05 1.43 -17.17
C ARG A 16 -21.59 1.04 -17.41
N GLN A 17 -21.40 0.31 -18.50
CA GLN A 17 -20.12 0.13 -19.17
C GLN A 17 -19.67 1.48 -19.77
N ALA A 18 -18.37 1.75 -19.74
CA ALA A 18 -17.74 2.61 -20.74
C ALA A 18 -16.27 2.20 -20.87
N ARG A 19 -15.96 1.58 -22.01
CA ARG A 19 -14.61 1.41 -22.54
C ARG A 19 -14.10 2.79 -23.00
N ALA A 20 -12.81 3.04 -22.79
CA ALA A 20 -12.06 3.95 -23.65
C ALA A 20 -10.62 3.43 -23.77
N ARG A 21 -10.32 2.91 -24.97
CA ARG A 21 -8.98 2.75 -25.53
C ARG A 21 -8.51 4.11 -26.06
N LEU A 22 -7.23 4.42 -25.94
CA LEU A 22 -6.39 5.32 -26.78
C LEU A 22 -4.98 5.16 -26.20
N GLY A 23 -3.97 4.68 -26.91
CA GLY A 23 -3.31 5.30 -28.07
C GLY A 23 -1.91 5.73 -27.60
N LEU A 24 -0.87 4.93 -27.84
CA LEU A 24 0.08 5.05 -28.96
C LEU A 24 1.03 6.26 -28.83
N GLY A 25 2.34 6.02 -28.86
CA GLY A 25 3.29 6.96 -29.46
C GLY A 25 4.58 7.27 -28.69
N MET A 26 5.69 6.72 -29.22
CA MET A 26 7.05 7.29 -29.39
C MET A 26 7.72 8.05 -28.22
N ALA A 27 8.87 7.61 -27.70
CA ALA A 27 10.21 7.49 -28.31
C ALA A 27 10.96 8.83 -28.50
N ILE A 28 12.28 8.72 -28.28
CA ILE A 28 13.39 9.61 -28.67
C ILE A 28 13.86 10.59 -27.59
N GLY A 29 15.17 10.52 -27.30
CA GLY A 29 15.88 11.55 -26.54
C GLY A 29 17.20 11.10 -25.91
N LEU A 30 18.06 10.38 -26.64
CA LEU A 30 19.44 10.11 -26.24
C LEU A 30 20.25 11.40 -26.37
N TRP A 31 20.85 11.91 -25.28
CA TRP A 31 21.85 12.97 -25.34
C TRP A 31 23.19 12.46 -24.79
N VAL A 32 24.17 12.47 -25.69
CA VAL A 32 25.60 12.33 -25.43
C VAL A 32 26.16 13.71 -25.10
N ALA A 33 26.95 13.83 -24.05
CA ALA A 33 28.00 14.84 -23.97
C ALA A 33 29.06 14.40 -22.94
N GLY A 34 30.21 13.97 -23.45
CA GLY A 34 31.40 13.72 -22.66
C GLY A 34 32.00 15.04 -22.17
N ALA A 35 32.34 15.08 -20.89
CA ALA A 35 33.20 16.10 -20.31
C ALA A 35 34.47 15.40 -19.80
N ALA A 36 35.54 15.51 -20.59
CA ALA A 36 36.89 15.17 -20.16
C ALA A 36 37.35 16.23 -19.14
N TRP A 37 37.73 15.81 -17.94
CA TRP A 37 38.36 16.67 -16.95
C TRP A 37 39.88 16.42 -16.92
N PRO A 38 40.69 17.47 -16.72
CA PRO A 38 42.14 17.40 -16.80
C PRO A 38 42.76 16.71 -15.58
N ALA A 39 43.83 15.98 -15.86
CA ALA A 39 44.72 15.36 -14.89
C ALA A 39 45.51 16.43 -14.11
N TRP A 40 45.32 16.47 -12.80
CA TRP A 40 46.23 17.14 -11.88
C TRP A 40 46.91 16.07 -11.02
N ALA A 41 48.25 16.11 -11.05
CA ALA A 41 49.11 15.28 -10.24
C ALA A 41 49.01 15.69 -8.77
N ALA A 42 48.60 14.74 -7.92
CA ALA A 42 48.69 14.89 -6.47
C ALA A 42 49.82 13.98 -5.96
N VAL A 43 50.83 14.63 -5.40
CA VAL A 43 51.92 14.07 -4.59
C VAL A 43 51.35 13.19 -3.49
N GLN A 44 51.86 11.96 -3.32
CA GLN A 44 51.50 11.09 -2.20
C GLN A 44 52.44 11.33 -1.00
N PRO A 45 51.92 11.70 0.18
CA PRO A 45 52.63 11.52 1.43
C PRO A 45 52.47 10.06 1.91
N THR A 46 53.58 9.34 1.96
CA THR A 46 53.70 8.04 2.65
C THR A 46 53.42 8.25 4.13
N SER A 47 52.31 7.68 4.62
CA SER A 47 52.02 7.59 6.04
C SER A 47 51.78 6.14 6.44
N THR A 48 52.58 5.78 7.44
CA THR A 48 52.82 4.50 8.08
C THR A 48 51.55 3.86 8.66
N ASN A 49 51.44 2.54 8.47
CA ASN A 49 50.61 1.56 9.19
C ASN A 49 49.76 2.03 10.38
N THR A 50 48.44 1.90 10.23
CA THR A 50 47.59 1.20 11.21
C THR A 50 46.50 0.46 10.44
N ALA A 51 46.75 -0.82 10.16
CA ALA A 51 45.75 -1.74 9.63
C ALA A 51 44.70 -2.03 10.72
N THR A 52 43.71 -1.14 10.83
CA THR A 52 42.43 -1.52 11.43
C THR A 52 41.76 -2.39 10.39
N ALA A 53 41.72 -3.70 10.65
CA ALA A 53 41.15 -4.70 9.75
C ALA A 53 39.69 -4.38 9.43
N ALA A 54 39.48 -3.61 8.36
CA ALA A 54 38.22 -3.56 7.65
C ALA A 54 37.98 -4.96 7.09
N LYS A 55 36.98 -5.65 7.64
CA LYS A 55 36.51 -6.93 7.15
C LYS A 55 36.07 -6.75 5.70
N THR A 56 36.95 -7.09 4.77
CA THR A 56 36.69 -7.16 3.33
C THR A 56 35.41 -7.96 3.12
N GLU A 57 34.36 -7.31 2.61
CA GLU A 57 33.14 -7.96 2.16
C GLU A 57 33.49 -8.85 0.97
N ALA A 58 33.77 -10.13 1.25
CA ALA A 58 33.71 -11.16 0.23
C ALA A 58 32.30 -11.12 -0.38
N PRO A 59 32.15 -11.25 -1.72
CA PRO A 59 30.82 -11.31 -2.31
C PRO A 59 30.08 -12.49 -1.67
N ALA A 60 28.93 -12.20 -1.05
CA ALA A 60 28.11 -13.20 -0.38
C ALA A 60 27.53 -14.17 -1.40
N THR A 61 28.34 -15.14 -1.79
CA THR A 61 28.00 -16.16 -2.79
C THR A 61 27.50 -17.42 -2.12
N ARG A 62 27.85 -17.65 -0.85
CA ARG A 62 27.41 -18.84 -0.12
C ARG A 62 26.00 -18.63 0.46
N PRO A 63 25.13 -19.66 0.43
CA PRO A 63 23.79 -19.64 1.04
C PRO A 63 23.77 -19.08 2.46
N ARG A 64 24.76 -19.48 3.27
CA ARG A 64 24.87 -19.06 4.67
C ARG A 64 25.21 -17.58 4.82
N ASP A 65 26.02 -17.03 3.94
CA ASP A 65 26.41 -15.61 3.96
C ASP A 65 25.20 -14.73 3.59
N LEU A 66 24.42 -15.13 2.58
CA LEU A 66 23.15 -14.49 2.22
C LEU A 66 22.16 -14.48 3.41
N TYR A 67 22.02 -15.61 4.09
CA TYR A 67 21.17 -15.69 5.30
C TYR A 67 21.67 -14.79 6.43
N ASN A 68 22.98 -14.77 6.69
CA ASN A 68 23.57 -13.96 7.75
C ASN A 68 23.39 -12.46 7.47
N LEU A 69 23.60 -12.03 6.22
CA LEU A 69 23.34 -10.66 5.77
C LEU A 69 21.86 -10.30 5.94
N GLY A 70 20.95 -11.13 5.44
CA GLY A 70 19.51 -10.90 5.60
C GLY A 70 19.09 -10.78 7.06
N THR A 71 19.66 -11.61 7.94
CA THR A 71 19.40 -11.56 9.39
C THR A 71 19.96 -10.28 10.02
N ALA A 72 21.14 -9.81 9.58
CA ALA A 72 21.70 -8.53 10.03
C ALA A 72 20.80 -7.36 9.61
N GLN A 73 20.29 -7.35 8.38
CA GLN A 73 19.37 -6.31 7.90
C GLN A 73 18.02 -6.34 8.63
N LEU A 74 17.49 -7.53 8.94
CA LEU A 74 16.27 -7.68 9.73
C LEU A 74 16.43 -7.07 11.14
N ARG A 75 17.57 -7.31 11.80
CA ARG A 75 17.90 -6.70 13.10
C ARG A 75 18.07 -5.19 13.00
N ALA A 76 18.64 -4.70 11.90
CA ALA A 76 18.75 -3.27 11.62
C ALA A 76 17.42 -2.61 11.22
N GLY A 77 16.32 -3.38 11.08
CA GLY A 77 15.01 -2.87 10.67
C GLY A 77 14.90 -2.55 9.18
N LYS A 78 15.90 -2.87 8.35
CA LYS A 78 15.87 -2.65 6.90
C LYS A 78 15.12 -3.79 6.22
N LEU A 79 13.79 -3.74 6.30
CA LEU A 79 12.93 -4.85 5.90
C LEU A 79 13.00 -5.20 4.41
N ARG A 80 13.16 -4.20 3.53
CA ARG A 80 13.27 -4.43 2.08
C ARG A 80 14.55 -5.16 1.73
N ASP A 81 15.68 -4.71 2.28
CA ASP A 81 16.99 -5.35 2.07
C ASP A 81 17.01 -6.75 2.67
N ALA A 82 16.46 -6.91 3.88
CA ALA A 82 16.35 -8.21 4.54
C ALA A 82 15.56 -9.21 3.70
N GLU A 83 14.42 -8.78 3.12
CA GLU A 83 13.64 -9.64 2.22
C GLU A 83 14.46 -10.08 1.01
N ALA A 84 15.15 -9.16 0.33
CA ALA A 84 15.96 -9.49 -0.85
C ALA A 84 17.03 -10.54 -0.53
N TRP A 85 17.81 -10.33 0.53
CA TRP A 85 18.87 -11.27 0.94
C TRP A 85 18.33 -12.63 1.37
N LEU A 86 17.22 -12.66 2.11
CA LEU A 86 16.60 -13.91 2.54
C LEU A 86 15.96 -14.66 1.38
N GLN A 87 15.37 -13.97 0.40
CA GLN A 87 14.88 -14.58 -0.83
C GLN A 87 16.03 -15.21 -1.62
N SER A 88 17.17 -14.53 -1.75
CA SER A 88 18.37 -15.12 -2.37
C SER A 88 18.88 -16.35 -1.61
N ALA A 89 18.84 -16.33 -0.27
CA ALA A 89 19.19 -17.49 0.54
C ALA A 89 18.24 -18.68 0.32
N VAL A 90 16.92 -18.43 0.20
CA VAL A 90 15.93 -19.47 -0.13
C VAL A 90 16.13 -20.01 -1.55
N ALA A 91 16.44 -19.14 -2.51
CA ALA A 91 16.67 -19.50 -3.90
C ALA A 91 17.91 -20.38 -4.13
N SER A 92 18.86 -20.36 -3.19
CA SER A 92 20.05 -21.23 -3.24
C SER A 92 19.77 -22.71 -2.98
N GLN A 93 18.55 -23.06 -2.54
CA GLN A 93 18.06 -24.44 -2.32
C GLN A 93 18.88 -25.30 -1.33
N ASP A 94 19.77 -24.70 -0.53
CA ASP A 94 20.41 -25.40 0.59
C ASP A 94 19.39 -25.66 1.70
N ARG A 95 18.95 -26.91 1.84
CA ARG A 95 17.94 -27.35 2.83
C ARG A 95 18.28 -26.93 4.27
N ARG A 96 19.56 -26.80 4.64
CA ARG A 96 19.96 -26.40 6.00
C ARG A 96 19.66 -24.93 6.27
N VAL A 97 19.88 -24.08 5.27
CA VAL A 97 19.66 -22.63 5.35
C VAL A 97 18.22 -22.27 5.01
N GLN A 98 17.59 -22.98 4.09
CA GLN A 98 16.27 -22.67 3.54
C GLN A 98 15.20 -22.55 4.63
N ARG A 99 15.10 -23.50 5.55
CA ARG A 99 14.12 -23.45 6.65
C ARG A 99 14.31 -22.23 7.56
N LEU A 100 15.57 -21.89 7.87
CA LEU A 100 15.91 -20.72 8.69
C LEU A 100 15.61 -19.42 7.94
N ALA A 101 15.90 -19.38 6.64
CA ALA A 101 15.66 -18.22 5.80
C ALA A 101 14.16 -17.96 5.60
N LEU A 102 13.36 -19.00 5.37
CA LEU A 102 11.89 -18.92 5.30
C LEU A 102 11.29 -18.39 6.60
N TYR A 103 11.73 -18.91 7.75
CA TYR A 103 11.28 -18.42 9.06
C TYR A 103 11.53 -16.91 9.23
N ASN A 104 12.74 -16.44 8.90
CA ASN A 104 13.07 -15.01 8.98
C ASN A 104 12.31 -14.18 7.92
N LEU A 105 12.07 -14.74 6.73
CA LEU A 105 11.32 -14.09 5.66
C LEU A 105 9.85 -13.87 6.05
N GLY A 106 9.24 -14.84 6.73
CA GLY A 106 7.90 -14.70 7.31
C GLY A 106 7.83 -13.53 8.28
N HIS A 107 8.81 -13.41 9.20
CA HIS A 107 8.91 -12.26 10.12
C HIS A 107 9.07 -10.92 9.40
N VAL A 108 9.92 -10.86 8.36
CA VAL A 108 10.08 -9.65 7.54
C VAL A 108 8.73 -9.24 6.93
N ARG A 109 8.01 -10.16 6.29
CA ARG A 109 6.73 -9.87 5.64
C ARG A 109 5.64 -9.49 6.63
N VAL A 110 5.62 -10.08 7.83
CA VAL A 110 4.72 -9.66 8.92
C VAL A 110 4.99 -8.22 9.32
N ARG A 111 6.26 -7.87 9.58
CA ARG A 111 6.67 -6.50 9.94
C ARG A 111 6.37 -5.48 8.85
N GLN A 112 6.66 -5.81 7.59
CA GLN A 112 6.30 -4.96 6.45
C GLN A 112 4.78 -4.77 6.33
N GLY A 113 3.99 -5.78 6.68
CA GLY A 113 2.52 -5.67 6.72
C GLY A 113 2.05 -4.77 7.86
N LEU A 114 2.70 -4.82 9.02
CA LEU A 114 2.42 -3.88 10.13
C LEU A 114 2.75 -2.43 9.77
N GLU A 115 3.89 -2.19 9.12
CA GLU A 115 4.26 -0.85 8.61
C GLU A 115 3.24 -0.33 7.59
N ALA A 116 2.80 -1.19 6.66
CA ALA A 116 1.77 -0.84 5.69
C ALA A 116 0.41 -0.58 6.36
N LEU A 117 0.04 -1.34 7.38
CA LEU A 117 -1.21 -1.15 8.10
C LEU A 117 -1.23 0.17 8.89
N GLN A 118 -0.08 0.59 9.43
CA GLN A 118 0.04 1.89 10.11
C GLN A 118 -0.14 3.07 9.15
N GLN A 119 0.18 2.89 7.86
CA GLN A 119 0.01 3.89 6.82
C GLN A 119 -1.38 3.84 6.16
N ALA A 120 -2.11 2.74 6.35
CA ALA A 120 -3.43 2.55 5.77
C ALA A 120 -4.46 3.54 6.37
N PRO A 121 -5.46 3.98 5.60
CA PRO A 121 -6.51 4.87 6.10
C PRO A 121 -7.31 4.17 7.19
N ASP A 122 -7.67 4.88 8.26
CA ASP A 122 -8.42 4.29 9.36
C ASP A 122 -9.77 3.71 8.87
N ALA A 123 -9.90 2.39 8.96
CA ALA A 123 -11.09 1.66 8.56
C ALA A 123 -12.34 2.11 9.33
N ARG A 124 -12.20 2.47 10.62
CA ARG A 124 -13.33 2.97 11.42
C ARG A 124 -13.77 4.34 10.95
N ALA A 125 -12.82 5.23 10.65
CA ALA A 125 -13.12 6.54 10.10
C ALA A 125 -13.79 6.43 8.71
N ALA A 126 -13.30 5.54 7.84
CA ALA A 126 -13.91 5.29 6.54
C ALA A 126 -15.35 4.73 6.67
N ALA A 127 -15.57 3.77 7.57
CA ALA A 127 -16.90 3.22 7.85
C ALA A 127 -17.85 4.30 8.43
N ALA A 128 -17.40 5.10 9.39
CA ALA A 128 -18.20 6.18 9.96
C ALA A 128 -18.55 7.25 8.92
N ARG A 129 -17.63 7.57 7.99
CA ARG A 129 -17.92 8.46 6.85
C ARG A 129 -19.01 7.88 5.95
N GLY A 130 -18.94 6.59 5.65
CA GLY A 130 -19.98 5.87 4.90
C GLY A 130 -21.35 5.96 5.57
N GLN A 131 -21.42 5.66 6.87
CA GLN A 131 -22.66 5.73 7.65
C GLN A 131 -23.27 7.14 7.65
N ARG A 132 -22.45 8.18 7.85
CA ARG A 132 -22.91 9.58 7.80
C ARG A 132 -23.45 9.95 6.42
N ALA A 133 -22.77 9.52 5.35
CA ALA A 133 -23.22 9.79 3.98
C ALA A 133 -24.55 9.10 3.66
N CYS A 134 -24.77 7.88 4.14
CA CYS A 134 -26.07 7.20 4.03
C CYS A 134 -27.16 7.96 4.81
N ALA A 135 -26.90 8.35 6.06
CA ALA A 135 -27.87 9.10 6.85
C ALA A 135 -28.26 10.45 6.21
N LEU A 136 -27.30 11.13 5.57
CA LEU A 136 -27.56 12.36 4.81
C LEU A 136 -28.37 12.10 3.54
N ALA A 137 -28.13 10.98 2.85
CA ALA A 137 -28.94 10.57 1.70
C ALA A 137 -30.38 10.25 2.12
N ASP A 138 -30.56 9.51 3.22
CA ASP A 138 -31.89 9.19 3.76
C ASP A 138 -32.64 10.48 4.16
N ARG A 139 -31.95 11.43 4.79
CA ARG A 139 -32.56 12.72 5.13
C ARG A 139 -32.94 13.53 3.88
N ALA A 140 -32.11 13.50 2.84
CA ALA A 140 -32.42 14.20 1.59
C ALA A 140 -33.66 13.60 0.88
N ILE A 141 -33.85 12.27 0.95
CA ILE A 141 -35.05 11.60 0.45
C ILE A 141 -36.29 12.06 1.24
N GLN A 142 -36.22 12.06 2.57
CA GLN A 142 -37.33 12.52 3.42
C GLN A 142 -37.73 13.97 3.12
N LEU A 143 -36.75 14.88 2.96
CA LEU A 143 -37.02 16.27 2.61
C LEU A 143 -37.68 16.40 1.23
N ALA A 144 -37.33 15.54 0.27
CA ALA A 144 -37.97 15.51 -1.03
C ALA A 144 -39.42 15.02 -0.93
N ASP A 145 -39.68 13.96 -0.15
CA ASP A 145 -41.02 13.44 0.08
C ASP A 145 -41.92 14.47 0.78
N GLU A 146 -41.40 15.15 1.82
CA GLU A 146 -42.09 16.23 2.53
C GLU A 146 -42.42 17.41 1.58
N ALA A 147 -41.47 17.81 0.73
CA ALA A 147 -41.68 18.88 -0.23
C ALA A 147 -42.71 18.52 -1.32
N LEU A 148 -42.70 17.26 -1.78
CA LEU A 148 -43.70 16.74 -2.73
C LEU A 148 -45.10 16.73 -2.14
N GLN A 149 -45.25 16.38 -0.85
CA GLN A 149 -46.54 16.36 -0.17
C GLN A 149 -47.13 17.76 0.05
N ARG A 150 -46.28 18.77 0.27
CA ARG A 150 -46.73 20.15 0.50
C ARG A 150 -46.94 20.95 -0.79
N GLU A 151 -46.49 20.41 -1.93
CA GLU A 151 -46.54 21.06 -3.25
C GLU A 151 -45.84 22.44 -3.27
N GLU A 152 -44.90 22.66 -2.36
CA GLU A 152 -44.15 23.91 -2.23
C GLU A 152 -42.92 23.89 -3.16
N LEU A 153 -42.95 24.72 -4.21
CA LEU A 153 -41.87 24.78 -5.20
C LEU A 153 -40.50 25.10 -4.59
N GLU A 154 -40.45 26.03 -3.64
CA GLU A 154 -39.20 26.40 -2.96
C GLU A 154 -38.61 25.22 -2.17
N ALA A 155 -39.46 24.47 -1.47
CA ALA A 155 -39.07 23.27 -0.74
C ALA A 155 -38.56 22.17 -1.70
N LEU A 156 -39.19 22.02 -2.87
CA LEU A 156 -38.75 21.08 -3.90
C LEU A 156 -37.36 21.44 -4.46
N VAL A 157 -37.11 22.73 -4.72
CA VAL A 157 -35.78 23.20 -5.17
C VAL A 157 -34.73 22.96 -4.10
N ALA A 158 -35.03 23.26 -2.83
CA ALA A 158 -34.12 23.00 -1.72
C ALA A 158 -33.82 21.50 -1.56
N ALA A 159 -34.84 20.65 -1.63
CA ALA A 159 -34.69 19.20 -1.59
C ALA A 159 -33.82 18.67 -2.74
N TYR A 160 -33.97 19.21 -3.96
CA TYR A 160 -33.13 18.85 -5.10
C TYR A 160 -31.65 19.21 -4.88
N ILE A 161 -31.36 20.42 -4.39
CA ILE A 161 -29.99 20.86 -4.09
C ILE A 161 -29.37 19.95 -3.02
N ASN A 162 -30.11 19.66 -1.96
CA ASN A 162 -29.70 18.76 -0.89
C ASN A 162 -29.43 17.34 -1.40
N GLY A 163 -30.33 16.79 -2.24
CA GLY A 163 -30.17 15.48 -2.86
C GLY A 163 -28.93 15.39 -3.76
N ARG A 164 -28.63 16.43 -4.54
CA ARG A 164 -27.39 16.51 -5.33
C ARG A 164 -26.15 16.50 -4.43
N GLY A 165 -26.18 17.26 -3.34
CA GLY A 165 -25.11 17.29 -2.34
C GLY A 165 -24.89 15.91 -1.70
N ALA A 166 -25.95 15.28 -1.22
CA ALA A 166 -25.92 13.95 -0.61
C ALA A 166 -25.38 12.89 -1.59
N ARG A 167 -25.78 12.93 -2.87
CA ARG A 167 -25.24 12.03 -3.91
C ARG A 167 -23.74 12.18 -4.10
N LYS A 168 -23.22 13.41 -4.09
CA LYS A 168 -21.77 13.67 -4.18
C LYS A 168 -21.05 13.08 -2.96
N GLN A 169 -21.56 13.35 -1.75
CA GLN A 169 -20.96 12.83 -0.52
C GLN A 169 -20.97 11.30 -0.45
N LEU A 170 -22.06 10.65 -0.89
CA LEU A 170 -22.15 9.20 -0.95
C LEU A 170 -21.11 8.61 -1.91
N ARG A 171 -20.88 9.24 -3.06
CA ARG A 171 -19.83 8.82 -4.00
C ARG A 171 -18.45 8.95 -3.39
N GLU A 172 -18.14 10.08 -2.76
CA GLU A 172 -16.85 10.29 -2.09
C GLU A 172 -16.62 9.30 -0.94
N ALA A 173 -17.65 9.05 -0.13
CA ALA A 173 -17.57 8.07 0.96
C ALA A 173 -17.37 6.64 0.43
N THR A 174 -18.05 6.29 -0.66
CA THR A 174 -17.87 4.99 -1.34
C THR A 174 -16.44 4.80 -1.82
N GLU A 175 -15.86 5.79 -2.48
CA GLU A 175 -14.47 5.73 -2.94
C GLU A 175 -13.47 5.67 -1.77
N ALA A 176 -13.73 6.39 -0.68
CA ALA A 176 -12.90 6.31 0.53
C ALA A 176 -12.93 4.90 1.15
N VAL A 177 -14.12 4.28 1.25
CA VAL A 177 -14.27 2.92 1.77
C VAL A 177 -13.57 1.90 0.85
N LYS A 178 -13.71 2.02 -0.47
CA LYS A 178 -13.02 1.13 -1.42
C LYS A 178 -11.50 1.18 -1.26
N ARG A 179 -10.92 2.38 -1.22
CA ARG A 179 -9.48 2.56 -1.02
C ARG A 179 -9.02 1.93 0.30
N ALA A 180 -9.78 2.16 1.37
CA ALA A 180 -9.47 1.52 2.65
C ALA A 180 -9.49 0.00 2.57
N LEU A 181 -10.49 -0.59 1.92
CA LEU A 181 -10.56 -2.05 1.72
C LEU A 181 -9.41 -2.57 0.87
N GLU A 182 -9.04 -1.88 -0.22
CA GLU A 182 -7.92 -2.25 -1.09
C GLU A 182 -6.61 -2.29 -0.30
N GLU A 183 -6.31 -1.25 0.47
CA GLU A 183 -5.09 -1.17 1.27
C GLU A 183 -5.04 -2.24 2.37
N HIS A 184 -6.14 -2.46 3.09
CA HIS A 184 -6.20 -3.52 4.10
C HIS A 184 -6.09 -4.91 3.48
N SER A 185 -6.70 -5.14 2.31
CA SER A 185 -6.61 -6.41 1.61
C SER A 185 -5.18 -6.72 1.16
N ALA A 186 -4.42 -5.72 0.73
CA ALA A 186 -3.02 -5.88 0.37
C ALA A 186 -2.16 -6.31 1.57
N VAL A 187 -2.42 -5.76 2.76
CA VAL A 187 -1.78 -6.19 4.01
C VAL A 187 -2.12 -7.65 4.34
N LEU A 188 -3.40 -8.02 4.26
CA LEU A 188 -3.83 -9.39 4.55
C LEU A 188 -3.20 -10.41 3.60
N LEU A 189 -3.10 -10.09 2.30
CA LEU A 189 -2.43 -10.95 1.32
C LEU A 189 -0.94 -11.13 1.65
N ARG A 190 -0.26 -10.08 2.12
CA ARG A 190 1.13 -10.17 2.57
C ARG A 190 1.27 -11.09 3.78
N TRP A 191 0.38 -10.99 4.75
CA TRP A 191 0.37 -11.89 5.92
C TRP A 191 -0.01 -13.32 5.58
N GLN A 192 -0.93 -13.53 4.63
CA GLN A 192 -1.23 -14.87 4.11
C GLN A 192 0.01 -15.50 3.48
N ARG A 193 0.79 -14.72 2.70
CA ARG A 193 2.06 -15.19 2.15
C ARG A 193 3.08 -15.51 3.24
N ALA A 194 3.20 -14.64 4.24
CA ALA A 194 4.06 -14.86 5.39
C ALA A 194 3.69 -16.14 6.16
N SER A 195 2.39 -16.42 6.31
CA SER A 195 1.90 -17.66 6.92
C SER A 195 2.39 -18.91 6.17
N GLY A 196 2.51 -18.82 4.85
CA GLY A 196 3.08 -19.87 4.02
C GLY A 196 4.57 -20.10 4.25
N ASP A 197 5.33 -19.07 4.62
CA ASP A 197 6.78 -19.20 4.88
C ASP A 197 7.09 -19.95 6.20
N PHE A 198 6.11 -20.12 7.10
CA PHE A 198 6.28 -20.83 8.36
C PHE A 198 5.98 -22.34 8.29
N LYS A 199 5.54 -22.84 7.12
CA LYS A 199 5.20 -24.24 6.90
C LYS A 199 6.35 -24.98 6.25
#